data_AF-A0A6L8E7T3-F1
#
_entry.id   AF-A0A6L8E7T3-F1
#
_cell.length_a   1.000
_cell.length_b   1.000
_cell.length_c   1.000
_cell.angle_alpha   90.00
_cell.angle_beta   90.00
_cell.angle_gamma   90.00
#
_symmetry.space_group_name_H-M   'P 1'
#
loop_
_entity.id
_entity.type
_entity.pdbx_description
1 polymer ?
#
loop_
_entity_poly.entity_id
_entity_poly.type
_entity_poly.pdbx_seq_one_letter_code
_entity_poly.pdbx_strand_id
1 'polypeptide(L)'
;MDREIYAEIGEAIARGEPRVLATVSQAVGSTPRKPGARMLLRPDGSFVGTIGGGCGEAEVWADAMETMADGEPRVVVVDLTEPVDGDDKICGGVLEVFVERITG
;
A
#
# COMPACT_ATOMS: atom_id res chain seq x y z
N MET A 1 1.40 14.90 1.34
CA MET A 1 1.18 13.46 1.09
C MET A 1 -0.12 13.19 0.34
N ASP A 2 -1.30 13.27 0.96
CA ASP A 2 -2.56 12.94 0.25
C ASP A 2 -2.78 13.78 -1.02
N ARG A 3 -2.49 15.09 -0.96
CA ARG A 3 -2.58 15.98 -2.12
C ARG A 3 -1.69 15.53 -3.28
N GLU A 4 -0.49 15.04 -3.01
CA GLU A 4 0.46 14.59 -4.04
C GLU A 4 -0.04 13.29 -4.67
N ILE A 5 -0.57 12.36 -3.86
CA ILE A 5 -1.19 11.12 -4.35
C ILE A 5 -2.34 11.44 -5.30
N TYR A 6 -3.26 12.32 -4.91
CA TYR A 6 -4.39 12.67 -5.77
C TYR A 6 -3.99 13.44 -7.03
N ALA A 7 -2.97 14.30 -6.95
CA ALA A 7 -2.43 14.98 -8.12
C ALA A 7 -1.83 13.99 -9.11
N GLU A 8 -0.99 13.05 -8.64
CA GLU A 8 -0.41 11.98 -9.46
C GLU A 8 -1.49 11.08 -10.07
N ILE A 9 -2.53 10.72 -9.31
CA ILE A 9 -3.68 9.95 -9.84
C ILE A 9 -4.34 10.71 -11.00
N GLY A 10 -4.61 12.01 -10.83
CA GLY A 10 -5.22 12.83 -11.87
C GLY A 10 -4.36 12.90 -13.13
N GLU A 11 -3.04 13.07 -12.99
CA GLU A 11 -2.10 13.06 -14.11
C GLU A 11 -2.04 11.70 -14.81
N ALA A 12 -2.00 10.60 -14.05
CA ALA A 12 -1.92 9.26 -14.59
C ALA A 12 -3.19 8.89 -15.38
N ILE A 13 -4.36 9.22 -14.83
CA ILE A 13 -5.65 9.06 -15.52
C ILE A 13 -5.65 9.85 -16.84
N ALA A 14 -5.22 11.11 -16.82
CA ALA A 14 -5.17 11.94 -18.03
C ALA A 14 -4.21 11.39 -19.11
N ARG A 15 -3.20 10.62 -18.71
CA ARG A 15 -2.23 9.97 -19.61
C ARG A 15 -2.60 8.53 -19.99
N GLY A 16 -3.67 7.98 -19.41
CA GLY A 16 -4.04 6.57 -19.58
C GLY A 16 -3.01 5.60 -18.99
N GLU A 17 -2.23 6.06 -18.01
CA GLU A 17 -1.21 5.25 -17.36
C GLU A 17 -1.79 4.61 -16.08
N PRO A 18 -1.66 3.30 -15.90
CA PRO A 18 -2.14 2.66 -14.68
C PRO A 18 -1.33 3.10 -13.46
N ARG A 19 -2.00 3.18 -12.32
CA ARG A 19 -1.41 3.28 -10.98
C ARG A 19 -2.08 2.25 -10.09
N VAL A 20 -1.41 1.85 -9.00
CA VAL A 20 -2.07 1.05 -7.95
C VAL A 20 -2.06 1.82 -6.66
N LEU A 21 -3.22 1.97 -6.06
CA LEU A 21 -3.39 2.62 -4.77
C LEU A 21 -3.55 1.54 -3.69
N ALA A 22 -2.61 1.50 -2.76
CA ALA A 22 -2.71 0.74 -1.53
C ALA A 22 -3.19 1.66 -0.40
N THR A 23 -4.27 1.28 0.28
CA THR A 23 -4.89 2.07 1.35
C THR A 23 -5.08 1.19 2.58
N VAL A 24 -4.58 1.62 3.73
CA VAL A 24 -4.92 0.97 5.01
C VAL A 24 -6.41 1.15 5.25
N SER A 25 -7.18 0.06 5.16
CA SER A 25 -8.62 0.04 5.36
C SER A 25 -8.96 -0.19 6.84
N GLN A 26 -8.20 -1.04 7.51
CA GLN A 26 -8.37 -1.37 8.93
C GLN A 26 -7.02 -1.50 9.65
N ALA A 27 -7.05 -1.26 10.96
CA ALA A 27 -5.90 -1.47 11.84
C ALA A 27 -6.40 -1.93 13.21
N VAL A 28 -5.80 -3.02 13.73
CA VAL A 28 -6.10 -3.58 15.05
C VAL A 28 -4.81 -3.70 15.85
N GLY A 29 -4.87 -3.35 17.14
CA GLY A 29 -3.70 -3.37 18.02
C GLY A 29 -2.79 -2.16 17.80
N SER A 30 -1.50 -2.34 18.03
CA SER A 30 -0.50 -1.28 17.85
C SER A 30 0.11 -1.39 16.46
N THR A 31 -0.18 -0.40 15.61
CA THR A 31 0.25 -0.38 14.21
C THR A 31 0.95 0.95 13.88
N PRO A 32 1.92 0.97 12.95
CA PRO A 32 2.68 2.18 12.62
C PRO A 32 1.83 3.23 11.88
N ARG A 33 0.75 2.80 11.23
CA ARG A 33 -0.23 3.65 10.55
C ARG A 33 -1.65 3.32 10.95
N LYS A 34 -2.52 4.27 10.66
CA LYS A 34 -3.97 4.21 10.91
C LYS A 34 -4.72 4.10 9.58
N PRO A 35 -6.00 3.67 9.62
CA PRO A 35 -6.86 3.70 8.45
C PRO A 35 -6.81 5.04 7.73
N GLY A 36 -6.76 4.98 6.39
CA GLY A 36 -6.61 6.14 5.52
C GLY A 36 -5.18 6.46 5.10
N ALA A 37 -4.15 5.85 5.70
CA ALA A 37 -2.79 5.91 5.17
C ALA A 37 -2.70 5.24 3.79
N ARG A 38 -1.91 5.81 2.89
CA ARG A 38 -1.90 5.43 1.48
C ARG A 38 -0.50 5.39 0.88
N MET A 39 -0.35 4.52 -0.11
CA MET A 39 0.80 4.39 -0.97
C MET A 39 0.32 4.21 -2.41
N LEU A 40 0.85 5.02 -3.34
CA LEU A 40 0.54 4.94 -4.75
C LEU A 40 1.76 4.40 -5.51
N LEU A 41 1.61 3.25 -6.16
CA LEU A 41 2.67 2.60 -6.91
C LEU A 41 2.54 2.90 -8.41
N ARG A 42 3.71 3.08 -9.04
CA ARG A 42 3.88 3.29 -10.47
C ARG A 42 4.37 1.99 -11.14
N PRO A 43 4.17 1.83 -12.47
CA PRO A 43 4.63 0.65 -13.20
C PRO A 43 6.14 0.43 -13.17
N ASP A 44 6.92 1.48 -12.98
CA ASP A 44 8.38 1.43 -12.87
C ASP A 44 8.88 1.00 -11.48
N GLY A 45 7.97 0.70 -10.56
CA GLY A 45 8.28 0.37 -9.17
C GLY A 45 8.63 1.58 -8.31
N SER A 46 8.48 2.81 -8.80
CA SER A 46 8.52 3.98 -7.90
C SER A 46 7.17 4.16 -7.19
N PHE A 47 7.16 4.87 -6.07
CA PHE A 47 5.93 5.09 -5.30
C PHE A 47 5.88 6.48 -4.64
N VAL A 48 4.68 6.85 -4.18
CA VAL A 48 4.41 8.06 -3.39
C VAL A 48 3.61 7.67 -2.15
N GLY A 49 4.03 8.15 -0.98
CA GLY A 49 3.39 7.82 0.29
C GLY A 49 3.98 6.56 0.92
N THR A 50 3.32 6.05 1.96
CA THR A 50 3.71 4.83 2.68
C THR A 50 2.54 4.39 3.57
N ILE A 51 2.41 3.08 3.75
CA ILE A 51 1.42 2.46 4.63
C ILE A 51 2.02 1.98 5.96
N GLY A 52 3.31 2.21 6.24
CA GLY A 52 3.91 1.76 7.48
C GLY A 52 5.43 1.82 7.52
N GLY A 53 6.10 1.55 6.40
CA GLY A 53 7.53 1.26 6.35
C GLY A 53 7.87 -0.07 7.05
N GLY A 54 8.75 -0.88 6.46
CA GLY A 54 9.21 -2.14 7.05
C GLY A 54 8.65 -3.40 6.37
N CYS A 55 8.70 -4.54 7.07
CA CYS A 55 8.46 -5.87 6.50
C CYS A 55 7.11 -6.00 5.77
N GLY A 56 6.04 -5.44 6.35
CA GLY A 56 4.71 -5.48 5.74
C GLY A 56 4.54 -4.68 4.45
N GLU A 57 5.44 -3.74 4.15
CA GLU A 57 5.38 -2.94 2.92
C GLU A 57 5.78 -3.79 1.70
N ALA A 58 6.64 -4.80 1.89
CA ALA A 58 7.08 -5.69 0.81
C ALA A 58 5.96 -6.63 0.33
N GLU A 59 5.15 -7.15 1.25
CA GLU A 59 3.99 -8.00 0.93
C GLU A 59 2.94 -7.21 0.14
N VAL A 60 2.59 -6.02 0.63
CA VAL A 60 1.65 -5.13 -0.07
C VAL A 60 2.19 -4.72 -1.44
N TRP A 61 3.51 -4.52 -1.56
CA TRP A 61 4.12 -4.24 -2.84
C TRP A 61 3.95 -5.38 -3.85
N ALA A 62 4.18 -6.62 -3.42
CA ALA A 62 4.03 -7.79 -4.30
C ALA A 62 2.61 -7.87 -4.85
N ASP A 63 1.59 -7.79 -3.98
CA ASP A 63 0.18 -7.81 -4.37
C ASP A 63 -0.21 -6.59 -5.21
N ALA A 64 0.40 -5.43 -4.96
CA ALA A 64 0.20 -4.24 -5.79
C ALA A 64 0.77 -4.40 -7.20
N MET A 65 1.91 -5.08 -7.37
CA MET A 65 2.46 -5.37 -8.70
C MET A 65 1.62 -6.40 -9.45
N GLU A 66 1.04 -7.39 -8.77
CA GLU A 66 0.09 -8.30 -9.40
C GLU A 66 -1.21 -7.57 -9.81
N THR A 67 -1.74 -6.73 -8.91
CA THR A 67 -2.92 -5.88 -9.18
C THR A 67 -2.68 -4.92 -10.34
N MET A 68 -1.45 -4.44 -10.50
CA MET A 68 -1.07 -3.64 -11.67
C MET A 68 -1.23 -4.46 -12.96
N ALA A 69 -0.78 -5.71 -12.95
CA ALA A 69 -0.76 -6.59 -14.11
C ALA A 69 -2.16 -7.09 -14.51
N ASP A 70 -2.95 -7.63 -13.57
CA ASP A 70 -4.26 -8.20 -13.88
C ASP A 70 -5.43 -7.20 -13.74
N GLY A 71 -5.30 -6.21 -12.85
CA GLY A 71 -6.35 -5.24 -12.55
C GLY A 71 -7.33 -5.67 -11.47
N GLU A 72 -7.13 -6.83 -10.86
CA GLU A 72 -8.04 -7.38 -9.85
C GLU A 72 -7.71 -6.79 -8.48
N PRO A 73 -8.68 -6.19 -7.78
CA PRO A 73 -8.42 -5.61 -6.45
C PRO A 73 -8.16 -6.70 -5.41
N ARG A 74 -7.31 -6.40 -4.44
CA ARG A 74 -6.87 -7.33 -3.39
C ARG A 74 -7.00 -6.71 -2.00
N VAL A 75 -7.15 -7.55 -0.99
CA VAL A 75 -6.99 -7.17 0.42
C VAL A 75 -5.79 -7.92 0.96
N VAL A 76 -4.80 -7.18 1.43
CA VAL A 76 -3.57 -7.70 2.01
C VAL A 76 -3.65 -7.56 3.51
N VAL A 77 -3.44 -8.66 4.22
CA VAL A 77 -3.39 -8.68 5.68
C VAL A 77 -1.92 -8.70 6.09
N VAL A 78 -1.48 -7.62 6.73
CA VAL A 78 -0.12 -7.49 7.25
C VAL A 78 -0.15 -7.72 8.74
N ASP A 79 0.42 -8.85 9.17
CA ASP A 79 0.55 -9.20 10.57
C ASP A 79 1.91 -8.71 11.11
N LEU A 80 1.88 -7.74 12.03
CA LEU A 80 3.07 -7.18 12.69
C LEU A 80 3.23 -7.71 14.12
N THR A 81 2.60 -8.84 14.44
CA THR A 81 2.71 -9.50 15.76
C THR A 81 3.89 -10.47 15.83
N GLU A 82 4.33 -11.02 14.71
CA GLU A 82 5.47 -11.93 14.66
C GLU A 82 6.80 -11.18 14.49
N PRO A 83 7.86 -11.57 15.22
CA PRO A 83 9.19 -11.02 15.02
C PRO A 83 9.71 -11.44 13.63
N VAL A 84 10.15 -10.44 12.87
CA VAL A 84 10.96 -10.69 11.67
C VAL A 84 12.41 -10.77 12.13
N ASP A 85 13.13 -11.82 11.73
CA ASP A 85 14.50 -12.11 12.20
C ASP A 85 15.39 -10.85 12.16
N GLY A 86 15.78 -10.35 13.34
CA GLY A 86 16.73 -9.25 13.50
C GLY A 86 16.15 -7.86 13.79
N ASP A 87 14.82 -7.68 13.90
CA ASP A 87 14.20 -6.39 14.21
C ASP A 87 13.46 -6.40 15.57
N ASP A 88 13.98 -5.66 16.55
CA ASP A 88 13.41 -5.51 17.91
C ASP A 88 12.11 -4.67 17.97
N LYS A 89 11.51 -4.35 16.82
CA LYS A 89 10.38 -3.42 16.71
C LYS A 89 9.11 -4.10 16.21
N ILE A 90 8.58 -4.99 17.03
CA ILE A 90 7.25 -5.57 16.84
C ILE A 90 6.23 -4.48 17.18
N CYS A 91 5.49 -4.00 16.18
CA CYS A 91 4.40 -3.05 16.44
C CYS A 91 3.26 -3.75 17.20
N GLY A 92 3.05 -5.05 17.02
CA GLY A 92 2.12 -5.86 17.81
C GLY A 92 0.66 -5.72 17.37
N GLY A 93 0.42 -5.44 16.09
CA GLY A 93 -0.90 -5.23 15.53
C GLY A 93 -1.01 -5.76 14.10
N VAL A 94 -2.22 -5.72 13.56
CA VAL A 94 -2.55 -6.22 12.21
C VAL A 94 -3.14 -5.09 11.39
N LEU A 95 -2.71 -4.96 10.14
CA LEU A 95 -3.25 -4.01 9.16
C LEU A 95 -3.98 -4.78 8.07
N GLU A 96 -5.13 -4.26 7.65
CA GLU A 96 -5.72 -4.62 6.36
C GLU A 96 -5.45 -3.49 5.37
N VAL A 97 -4.93 -3.86 4.20
CA VAL A 97 -4.61 -2.92 3.13
C VAL A 97 -5.39 -3.30 1.89
N PHE A 98 -6.27 -2.41 1.46
CA PHE A 98 -6.98 -2.55 0.19
C PHE A 98 -6.10 -2.04 -0.94
N VAL A 99 -5.93 -2.86 -1.97
CA VAL A 99 -5.07 -2.60 -3.13
C VAL A 99 -5.94 -2.60 -4.37
N GLU A 100 -5.95 -1.50 -5.10
CA GLU A 100 -6.78 -1.33 -6.29
C GLU A 100 -5.98 -0.69 -7.43
N ARG A 101 -6.24 -1.15 -8.67
CA ARG A 101 -5.70 -0.51 -9.87
C ARG A 101 -6.58 0.68 -10.23
N ILE A 102 -5.95 1.85 -10.34
CA ILE A 102 -6.57 3.07 -10.83
C ILE A 102 -6.27 3.20 -12.32
N THR A 103 -7.33 3.22 -13.11
CA THR A 103 -7.28 3.49 -14.56
C THR A 103 -8.36 4.52 -14.91
N GLY A 104 -8.08 5.34 -15.92
CA GLY A 104 -9.05 6.29 -16.50
C GLY A 104 -10.13 5.61 -17.33
#